data_AF-A0A3A6HG09-F1
#
_entry.id   AF-A0A3A6HG09-F1
#
_cell.length_a   1.000
_cell.length_b   1.000
_cell.length_c   1.000
_cell.angle_alpha   90.00
_cell.angle_beta   90.00
_cell.angle_gamma   90.00
#
_symmetry.space_group_name_H-M   'P 1'
#
loop_
_entity.id
_entity.type
_entity.pdbx_description
1 polymer ?
#
loop_
_entity_poly.entity_id
_entity_poly.type
_entity_poly.pdbx_seq_one_letter_code
_entity_poly.pdbx_strand_id
1 'polypeptide(L)' 'MINYRLKEAVILLLNTEKQIHIISNETGFNNVVYFCRIFKKRYHLTPSEYRKEKFIISTISS' A
#
# COMPACT_ATOMS: atom_id res chain seq x y z
N MET A 1 -15.78 -1.32 5.67
CA MET A 1 -14.80 -2.41 5.52
C MET A 1 -13.61 -2.05 4.63
N ILE A 2 -13.81 -1.55 3.39
CA ILE A 2 -12.70 -1.23 2.46
C ILE A 2 -11.69 -0.21 3.02
N ASN A 3 -12.17 0.85 3.69
CA ASN A 3 -11.28 1.86 4.28
C ASN A 3 -10.35 1.29 5.36
N TYR A 4 -10.81 0.32 6.13
CA TYR A 4 -9.99 -0.34 7.16
C TYR A 4 -8.91 -1.21 6.50
N ARG A 5 -9.28 -2.02 5.49
CA ARG A 5 -8.33 -2.83 4.71
C ARG A 5 -7.26 -1.98 4.03
N LEU A 6 -7.62 -0.80 3.53
CA LEU A 6 -6.67 0.15 2.95
C LEU A 6 -5.69 0.72 3.97
N LYS A 7 -6.14 0.97 5.20
CA LYS A 7 -5.24 1.40 6.30
C LYS A 7 -4.26 0.29 6.68
N GLU A 8 -4.73 -0.94 6.82
CA GLU A 8 -3.88 -2.11 7.05
C GLU A 8 -2.86 -2.29 5.92
N ALA A 9 -3.29 -2.12 4.66
CA ALA A 9 -2.39 -2.17 3.51
C ALA A 9 -1.27 -1.13 3.59
N VAL A 10 -1.59 0.10 4.02
CA VAL A 10 -0.58 1.15 4.26
C VAL A 10 0.42 0.72 5.32
N ILE A 11 -0.03 0.16 6.44
CA ILE A 11 0.85 -0.32 7.51
C ILE A 11 1.80 -1.40 6.97
N LEU A 12 1.29 -2.37 6.20
CA LEU A 12 2.11 -3.42 5.60
C LEU A 12 3.08 -2.87 4.54
N LEU A 13 2.67 -1.87 3.75
CA LEU A 13 3.53 -1.24 2.75
C LEU A 13 4.73 -0.52 3.36
N LEU A 14 4.56 0.05 4.56
CA LEU A 14 5.57 0.81 5.28
C LEU A 14 6.48 -0.05 6.15
N ASN A 15 5.94 -1.11 6.76
CA ASN A 15 6.67 -1.95 7.71
C ASN A 15 7.24 -3.23 7.07
N THR A 16 6.94 -3.51 5.80
CA THR A 16 7.39 -4.74 5.14
C THR A 16 7.77 -4.51 3.68
N GLU A 17 8.65 -5.38 3.19
CA GLU A 17 9.06 -5.45 1.78
C GLU A 17 8.19 -6.41 0.95
N LYS A 18 7.07 -6.89 1.50
CA LYS A 18 6.19 -7.85 0.83
C LYS A 18 5.74 -7.32 -0.53
N GLN A 19 5.58 -8.21 -1.51
CA GLN A 19 5.07 -7.80 -2.81
C GLN A 19 3.62 -7.28 -2.73
N ILE A 20 3.24 -6.37 -3.62
CA ILE A 20 1.91 -5.73 -3.61
C ILE A 20 0.78 -6.76 -3.70
N HIS A 21 0.97 -7.86 -4.44
CA HIS A 21 -0.02 -8.92 -4.55
C HIS A 21 -0.23 -9.68 -3.23
N ILE A 22 0.84 -9.85 -2.43
CA ILE A 22 0.75 -10.45 -1.09
C ILE A 22 -0.01 -9.53 -0.14
N ILE A 23 0.31 -8.24 -0.14
CA ILE A 23 -0.37 -7.24 0.71
C ILE A 23 -1.85 -7.13 0.35
N SER A 24 -2.18 -7.14 -0.95
CA SER A 24 -3.56 -7.20 -1.43
C SER A 24 -4.29 -8.42 -0.86
N ASN A 25 -3.68 -9.59 -0.91
CA ASN A 25 -4.27 -10.82 -0.40
C ASN A 25 -4.46 -10.80 1.13
N GLU A 26 -3.43 -10.40 1.88
CA GLU A 26 -3.46 -10.32 3.36
C GLU A 26 -4.50 -9.32 3.88
N THR A 27 -4.77 -8.26 3.12
CA THR A 27 -5.77 -7.25 3.49
C THR A 27 -7.17 -7.59 2.97
N GLY A 28 -7.36 -8.77 2.38
CA GLY A 28 -8.65 -9.29 1.95
C GLY A 28 -9.12 -8.78 0.58
N PHE A 29 -8.20 -8.38 -0.30
CA PHE A 29 -8.48 -8.07 -1.70
C PHE A 29 -8.03 -9.22 -2.61
N ASN A 30 -9.01 -9.96 -3.12
CA ASN A 30 -8.81 -11.09 -4.04
C ASN A 30 -8.31 -10.65 -5.43
N ASN A 31 -8.43 -9.36 -5.77
CA ASN A 31 -8.01 -8.82 -7.05
C ASN A 31 -7.07 -7.62 -6.84
N VAL A 32 -5.81 -7.83 -7.22
CA VAL A 32 -4.73 -6.83 -7.11
C VAL A 32 -5.01 -5.60 -7.98
N VAL A 33 -5.60 -5.76 -9.17
CA VAL A 33 -5.96 -4.64 -10.04
C VAL A 33 -7.03 -3.77 -9.38
N TYR A 34 -8.04 -4.41 -8.79
CA TYR A 34 -9.07 -3.69 -8.04
C TYR A 34 -8.47 -2.95 -6.83
N PHE A 35 -7.62 -3.63 -6.05
CA PHE A 35 -6.89 -3.05 -4.92
C PHE A 35 -6.09 -1.81 -5.34
N CYS A 36 -5.24 -1.93 -6.37
CA CYS A 36 -4.44 -0.80 -6.86
C CYS A 36 -5.31 0.38 -7.29
N ARG A 37 -6.45 0.11 -7.96
CA ARG A 37 -7.37 1.16 -8.42
C ARG A 37 -8.01 1.92 -7.25
N ILE A 38 -8.49 1.22 -6.23
CA ILE A 38 -9.11 1.86 -5.06
C ILE A 38 -8.06 2.54 -4.17
N PHE A 39 -6.86 1.97 -4.07
CA PHE A 39 -5.75 2.52 -3.30
C PHE A 39 -5.30 3.84 -3.93
N LYS A 40 -5.09 3.85 -5.25
CA LYS A 40 -4.79 5.07 -6.01
C LYS A 40 -5.90 6.10 -5.91
N LYS A 41 -7.17 5.69 -5.93
CA LYS A 41 -8.29 6.61 -5.73
C LYS A 41 -8.28 7.26 -4.34
N ARG A 42 -7.80 6.54 -3.31
CA ARG A 42 -7.80 6.98 -1.91
C ARG A 42 -6.58 7.81 -1.53
N TYR A 43 -5.40 7.42 -2.00
CA TYR A 43 -4.11 7.99 -1.61
C TYR A 43 -3.43 8.75 -2.75
N HIS A 44 -4.06 8.83 -3.92
CA HIS A 44 -3.55 9.48 -5.14
C HIS A 44 -2.25 8.89 -5.70
N LEU A 45 -1.75 7.82 -5.09
CA LEU A 45 -0.52 7.11 -5.43
C LEU A 45 -0.81 5.61 -5.57
N THR A 46 -0.06 4.93 -6.41
CA THR A 46 -0.06 3.46 -6.43
C THR A 46 0.60 2.92 -5.16
N PRO A 47 0.27 1.68 -4.72
CA PRO A 47 0.93 1.05 -3.58
C PRO A 47 2.47 1.06 -3.66
N SER A 48 3.02 0.85 -4.86
CA SER A 48 4.48 0.86 -5.10
C SER A 48 5.07 2.27 -4.99
N GLU A 49 4.40 3.29 -5.55
CA GLU A 49 4.81 4.70 -5.40
C GLU A 49 4.77 5.13 -3.94
N TYR A 50 3.70 4.75 -3.22
CA TYR A 50 3.53 5.06 -1.81
C TYR A 50 4.66 4.48 -0.95
N ARG A 51 5.07 3.23 -1.21
CA ARG A 51 6.23 2.61 -0.56
C ARG A 51 7.52 3.36 -0.87
N LYS A 52 7.75 3.70 -2.14
CA LYS A 52 8.97 4.36 -2.61
C LYS A 52 9.12 5.77 -2.02
N GLU A 53 8.05 6.55 -1.99
CA GLU A 53 8.07 7.92 -1.46
C GLU A 53 8.42 7.96 0.03
N LYS A 54 7.89 7.00 0.80
CA LYS A 54 8.16 6.94 2.24
C LYS A 54 9.56 6.46 2.57
N PHE A 55 10.13 5.56 1.76
CA PHE A 55 11.54 5.22 1.85
C PHE A 55 12.45 6.43 1.60
N ILE A 56 12.08 7.31 0.66
CA ILE A 56 12.86 8.54 0.39
C ILE A 56 12.77 9.52 1.57
N ILE A 57 11.59 9.71 2.16
CA ILE A 57 11.41 10.63 3.30
C ILE A 57 12.15 10.13 4.55
N SER A 58 12.19 8.82 4.83
CA SER A 58 12.94 8.28 5.96
C SER A 58 14.45 8.50 5.81
N THR A 59 14.98 8.39 4.59
CA THR A 59 16.42 8.55 4.33
C THR A 59 16.88 10.01 4.35
N ILE A 60 16.01 10.97 4.02
CA ILE A 60 16.34 12.40 4.07
C ILE A 60 16.26 12.96 5.51
N SER A 61 15.54 12.27 6.40
CA SER A 61 15.39 12.68 7.81
C SER A 61 16.41 12.03 8.76
N SER A 62 17.44 11.36 8.22
CA SER A 62 18.50 10.66 8.95
C SER A 62 19.86 11.33 8.75
#